data_AF-A0A956FFH3-F1
#
_entry.id   AF-A0A956FFH3-F1
#
_cell.length_a   1.000
_cell.length_b   1.000
_cell.length_c   1.000
_cell.angle_alpha   90.00
_cell.angle_beta   90.00
_cell.angle_gamma   90.00
#
_symmetry.space_group_name_H-M   'P 1'
#
loop_
_entity.id
_entity.type
_entity.pdbx_description
1 polymer ?
#
loop_
_entity_poly.entity_id
_entity_poly.type
_entity_poly.pdbx_seq_one_letter_code
_entity_poly.pdbx_strand_id
1 'polypeptide(L)'
;MTKTKTILGLSLLACVALPASQATASNYPPDYPICTQVHTVSTGPFELIKETYNPYAGYAALTVAYRGYLRDSYADDEINFWISLNGNDAFIPASAGTHDDAYAYLDSGPRSCVWCSPGWAGNPSPCDGVVYGEYSSGQWVCQWPTSTEEHMFFWAFDGYGHQNAWDIYVAAEAGGEWDSNWGANFYGRFEPVNSCG
;
A
#
# COMPACT_ATOMS: atom_id res chain seq x y z
N MET A 1 24.87 -77.75 8.38
CA MET A 1 23.88 -77.02 9.21
C MET A 1 24.27 -75.57 9.28
N THR A 2 23.50 -74.74 8.59
CA THR A 2 23.68 -73.30 8.37
C THR A 2 23.31 -72.52 9.64
N LYS A 3 24.16 -71.58 10.09
CA LYS A 3 23.72 -70.50 10.98
C LYS A 3 24.33 -69.18 10.57
N THR A 4 23.53 -68.44 9.82
CA THR A 4 23.62 -67.03 9.51
C THR A 4 23.71 -66.20 10.80
N LYS A 5 24.65 -65.25 10.88
CA LYS A 5 24.65 -64.20 11.89
C LYS A 5 24.68 -62.84 11.21
N THR A 6 23.50 -62.26 11.21
CA THR A 6 23.09 -60.84 11.27
C THR A 6 24.21 -59.79 11.23
N ILE A 7 24.22 -59.03 10.13
CA ILE A 7 24.94 -57.76 10.00
C ILE A 7 24.05 -56.67 10.64
N LEU A 8 24.52 -56.07 11.73
CA LEU A 8 23.90 -54.87 12.31
C LEU A 8 24.33 -53.66 11.47
N GLY A 9 23.39 -53.13 10.68
CA GLY A 9 23.51 -51.82 10.06
C GLY A 9 23.34 -50.72 11.11
N LEU A 10 24.40 -49.94 11.33
CA LEU A 10 24.36 -48.73 12.14
C LEU A 10 24.34 -47.52 11.20
N SER A 11 23.16 -47.17 10.69
CA SER A 11 22.95 -45.93 9.95
C SER A 11 22.90 -44.77 10.94
N LEU A 12 24.03 -44.09 11.12
CA LEU A 12 24.11 -42.84 11.87
C LEU A 12 23.39 -41.74 11.07
N LEU A 13 22.11 -41.50 11.38
CA LEU A 13 21.43 -40.27 10.96
C LEU A 13 22.04 -39.10 11.74
N ALA A 14 23.01 -38.42 11.13
CA ALA A 14 23.45 -37.11 11.58
C ALA A 14 22.36 -36.08 11.22
N CYS A 15 21.41 -35.88 12.12
CA CYS A 15 20.57 -34.68 12.11
C CYS A 15 21.50 -33.48 12.33
N VAL A 16 21.86 -32.81 11.24
CA VAL A 16 22.50 -31.50 11.28
C VAL A 16 21.48 -30.54 11.91
N ALA A 17 21.62 -30.33 13.22
CA ALA A 17 20.95 -29.25 13.92
C ALA A 17 21.54 -27.94 13.40
N LEU A 18 20.97 -27.44 12.30
CA LEU A 18 21.18 -26.06 11.91
C LEU A 18 20.69 -25.20 13.09
N PRO A 19 21.51 -24.27 13.61
CA PRO A 19 21.01 -23.31 14.58
C PRO A 19 19.85 -22.60 13.90
N ALA A 20 18.66 -22.70 14.49
CA ALA A 20 17.58 -21.79 14.18
C ALA A 20 18.15 -20.40 14.43
N SER A 21 18.45 -19.67 13.36
CA SER A 21 18.61 -18.23 13.43
C SER A 21 17.42 -17.75 14.25
N GLN A 22 17.66 -17.26 15.46
CA GLN A 22 16.61 -16.54 16.16
C GLN A 22 16.23 -15.45 15.19
N ALA A 23 15.04 -15.56 14.61
CA ALA A 23 14.45 -14.47 13.87
C ALA A 23 14.42 -13.33 14.88
N THR A 24 15.37 -12.40 14.78
CA THR A 24 15.32 -11.18 15.55
C THR A 24 14.07 -10.50 15.06
N ALA A 25 13.03 -10.44 15.90
CA ALA A 25 11.86 -9.63 15.64
C ALA A 25 12.37 -8.25 15.28
N SER A 26 12.33 -7.94 13.99
CA SER A 26 12.90 -6.70 13.52
C SER A 26 11.94 -5.61 13.96
N ASN A 27 12.41 -4.66 14.77
CA ASN A 27 11.62 -3.48 15.12
C ASN A 27 11.51 -2.54 13.91
N TYR A 28 11.41 -3.04 12.69
CA TYR A 28 11.02 -2.21 11.54
C TYR A 28 9.51 -2.06 11.56
N PRO A 29 8.99 -0.91 11.10
CA PRO A 29 7.55 -0.73 10.92
C PRO A 29 6.97 -1.91 10.12
N PRO A 30 5.72 -2.32 10.41
CA PRO A 30 4.97 -3.10 9.45
C PRO A 30 4.97 -2.28 8.16
N ASP A 31 5.46 -2.88 7.08
CA ASP A 31 5.50 -2.28 5.74
C ASP A 31 6.54 -1.17 5.52
N TYR A 32 7.73 -1.34 6.10
CA TYR A 32 8.91 -0.58 5.69
C TYR A 32 9.08 -0.63 4.15
N PRO A 33 9.20 0.53 3.46
CA PRO A 33 9.37 0.57 2.02
C PRO A 33 10.72 -0.05 1.68
N ILE A 34 10.71 -1.30 1.23
CA ILE A 34 11.91 -2.01 0.78
C ILE A 34 12.25 -1.66 -0.68
N CYS A 35 11.35 -0.95 -1.36
CA CYS A 35 11.31 -0.88 -2.81
C CYS A 35 10.43 0.27 -3.29
N THR A 36 11.02 1.43 -3.63
CA THR A 36 10.24 2.54 -4.20
C THR A 36 10.35 2.52 -5.72
N GLN A 37 9.23 2.24 -6.40
CA GLN A 37 9.09 2.43 -7.84
C GLN A 37 7.95 3.39 -8.14
N VAL A 38 8.23 4.39 -8.98
CA VAL A 38 7.23 5.38 -9.40
C VAL A 38 6.92 5.15 -10.87
N HIS A 39 5.63 4.98 -11.16
CA HIS A 39 5.11 4.87 -12.52
C HIS A 39 4.10 5.97 -12.76
N THR A 40 4.17 6.63 -13.90
CA THR A 40 3.30 7.76 -14.24
C THR A 40 2.59 7.51 -15.55
N VAL A 41 1.29 7.81 -15.59
CA VAL A 41 0.45 7.74 -16.79
C VAL A 41 -0.34 9.03 -16.90
N SER A 42 -0.20 9.75 -18.01
CA SER A 42 -1.02 10.92 -18.30
C SER A 42 -2.25 10.52 -19.14
N THR A 43 -3.43 11.03 -18.78
CA THR A 43 -4.68 10.77 -19.50
C THR A 43 -5.59 12.00 -19.47
N GLY A 44 -5.79 12.62 -20.62
CA GLY A 44 -6.47 13.92 -20.70
C GLY A 44 -5.79 14.98 -19.81
N PRO A 45 -6.54 15.70 -18.96
CA PRO A 45 -5.99 16.68 -18.02
C PRO A 45 -5.44 16.06 -16.72
N PHE A 46 -5.41 14.73 -16.62
CA PHE A 46 -4.95 14.01 -15.44
C PHE A 46 -3.54 13.46 -15.60
N GLU A 47 -2.81 13.46 -14.49
CA GLU A 47 -1.61 12.67 -14.28
C GLU A 47 -1.87 11.67 -13.16
N LEU A 48 -1.78 10.38 -13.46
CA LEU A 48 -1.88 9.30 -12.50
C LEU A 48 -0.46 8.88 -12.13
N ILE A 49 -0.19 8.77 -10.83
CA ILE A 49 1.12 8.37 -10.32
C ILE A 49 0.92 7.20 -9.37
N LYS A 50 1.49 6.05 -9.70
CA LYS A 50 1.56 4.88 -8.84
C LYS A 50 2.93 4.82 -8.18
N GLU A 51 2.95 4.80 -6.85
CA GLU A 51 4.16 4.58 -6.06
C GLU A 51 4.07 3.20 -5.40
N THR A 52 4.85 2.25 -5.89
CA THR A 52 5.01 0.95 -5.22
C THR A 52 6.07 1.10 -4.15
N TYR A 53 5.76 0.71 -2.91
CA TYR A 53 6.68 0.72 -1.76
C TYR A 53 7.18 -0.67 -1.37
N ASN A 54 6.33 -1.69 -1.60
CA ASN A 54 6.69 -3.08 -1.41
C ASN A 54 5.85 -3.98 -2.35
N PRO A 55 6.44 -4.50 -3.45
CA PRO A 55 5.72 -5.36 -4.39
C PRO A 55 5.39 -6.75 -3.83
N TYR A 56 5.96 -7.13 -2.67
CA TYR A 56 5.77 -8.43 -2.04
C TYR A 56 4.82 -8.41 -0.84
N ALA A 57 4.47 -7.22 -0.32
CA ALA A 57 3.57 -7.04 0.82
C ALA A 57 2.31 -6.24 0.47
N GLY A 58 2.06 -5.99 -0.82
CA GLY A 58 0.85 -5.31 -1.26
C GLY A 58 0.77 -3.84 -0.84
N TYR A 59 1.89 -3.15 -0.78
CA TYR A 59 1.92 -1.73 -0.39
C TYR A 59 2.28 -0.83 -1.57
N ALA A 60 1.31 -0.02 -1.98
CA ALA A 60 1.44 1.04 -2.98
C ALA A 60 0.52 2.24 -2.69
N ALA A 61 0.82 3.38 -3.29
CA ALA A 61 -0.05 4.55 -3.29
C ALA A 61 -0.43 4.97 -4.70
N LEU A 62 -1.57 5.65 -4.80
CA LEU A 62 -2.06 6.29 -6.01
C LEU A 62 -2.22 7.78 -5.76
N THR A 63 -1.54 8.60 -6.57
CA THR A 63 -1.85 10.02 -6.70
C THR A 63 -2.60 10.26 -7.99
N VAL A 64 -3.71 10.99 -7.91
CA VAL A 64 -4.43 11.53 -9.06
C VAL A 64 -4.25 13.04 -9.04
N ALA A 65 -3.51 13.58 -10.00
CA ALA A 65 -3.31 15.02 -10.17
C ALA A 65 -4.09 15.52 -11.38
N TYR A 66 -4.62 16.73 -11.29
CA TYR A 66 -5.52 17.33 -12.27
C TYR A 66 -5.11 18.76 -12.57
N ARG A 67 -5.01 19.08 -13.87
CA ARG A 67 -4.70 20.42 -14.40
C ARG A 67 -5.68 20.86 -15.48
N GLY A 68 -6.92 20.40 -15.40
CA GLY A 68 -7.96 20.71 -16.39
C GLY A 68 -8.66 22.04 -16.11
N TYR A 69 -9.64 22.33 -16.98
CA TYR A 69 -10.26 23.66 -17.07
C TYR A 69 -11.12 24.03 -15.85
N LEU A 70 -11.58 23.06 -15.04
CA LEU A 70 -12.39 23.37 -13.86
C LEU A 70 -11.60 24.22 -12.85
N ARG A 71 -10.27 24.11 -12.82
CA ARG A 71 -9.39 24.91 -11.96
C ARG A 71 -9.36 26.40 -12.32
N ASP A 72 -9.80 26.77 -13.52
CA ASP A 72 -9.92 28.18 -13.92
C ASP A 72 -11.12 28.86 -13.26
N SER A 73 -12.08 28.09 -12.75
CA SER A 73 -13.38 28.57 -12.24
C SER A 73 -13.67 28.19 -10.80
N TYR A 74 -13.02 27.14 -10.28
CA TYR A 74 -13.24 26.58 -8.94
C TYR A 74 -11.91 26.44 -8.19
N ALA A 75 -11.95 26.64 -6.88
CA ALA A 75 -10.78 26.37 -6.03
C ALA A 75 -10.49 24.86 -5.98
N ASP A 76 -9.23 24.48 -5.72
CA ASP A 76 -8.82 23.06 -5.73
C ASP A 76 -9.61 22.22 -4.71
N ASP A 77 -10.04 22.79 -3.59
CA ASP A 77 -10.85 22.11 -2.56
C ASP A 77 -12.36 22.06 -2.87
N GLU A 78 -12.79 22.71 -3.95
CA GLU A 78 -14.16 22.61 -4.50
C GLU A 78 -14.28 21.52 -5.59
N ILE A 79 -13.14 20.97 -6.03
CA ILE A 79 -13.07 19.92 -7.06
C ILE A 79 -13.10 18.55 -6.39
N ASN A 80 -13.95 17.66 -6.89
CA ASN A 80 -13.97 16.25 -6.52
C ASN A 80 -13.53 15.39 -7.70
N PHE A 81 -12.75 14.34 -7.43
CA PHE A 81 -12.42 13.33 -8.41
C PHE A 81 -13.33 12.13 -8.25
N TRP A 82 -14.05 11.77 -9.30
CA TRP A 82 -14.57 10.43 -9.42
C TRP A 82 -13.44 9.53 -9.91
N ILE A 83 -13.08 8.52 -9.12
CA ILE A 83 -11.99 7.59 -9.42
C ILE A 83 -12.57 6.19 -9.33
N SER A 84 -12.35 5.37 -10.37
CA SER A 84 -12.59 3.92 -10.33
C SER A 84 -11.28 3.18 -10.53
N LEU A 85 -10.91 2.34 -9.56
CA LEU A 85 -9.73 1.47 -9.60
C LEU A 85 -10.21 0.02 -9.64
N ASN A 86 -9.91 -0.69 -10.73
CA ASN A 86 -10.31 -2.09 -10.95
C ASN A 86 -11.81 -2.34 -10.70
N GLY A 87 -12.65 -1.35 -10.99
CA GLY A 87 -14.11 -1.43 -10.86
C GLY A 87 -14.67 -1.00 -9.50
N ASN A 88 -13.84 -0.67 -8.50
CA ASN A 88 -14.30 0.00 -7.28
C ASN A 88 -14.14 1.50 -7.43
N ASP A 89 -15.22 2.25 -7.23
CA ASP A 89 -15.20 3.70 -7.38
C ASP A 89 -15.56 4.46 -6.11
N ALA A 90 -15.07 5.70 -6.04
CA ALA A 90 -15.36 6.67 -5.01
C ALA A 90 -15.19 8.10 -5.55
N PHE A 91 -15.91 9.04 -4.92
CA PHE A 91 -15.61 10.46 -5.03
C PHE A 91 -14.61 10.85 -3.94
N ILE A 92 -13.48 11.40 -4.37
CA ILE A 92 -12.40 11.84 -3.49
C ILE A 92 -12.26 13.36 -3.64
N PRO A 93 -12.39 14.15 -2.56
CA PRO A 93 -12.15 15.58 -2.64
C PRO A 93 -10.68 15.83 -2.97
N ALA A 94 -10.44 16.77 -3.88
CA ALA A 94 -9.09 17.19 -4.18
C ALA A 94 -8.55 18.12 -3.08
N SER A 95 -7.24 18.20 -3.02
CA SER A 95 -6.47 19.11 -2.20
C SER A 95 -5.60 19.97 -3.11
N ALA A 96 -5.25 21.17 -2.65
CA ALA A 96 -4.31 22.04 -3.35
C ALA A 96 -2.89 21.44 -3.32
N GLY A 97 -2.35 21.15 -4.51
CA GLY A 97 -1.03 20.56 -4.70
C GLY A 97 0.11 21.55 -4.61
N THR A 98 1.33 21.02 -4.48
CA THR A 98 2.55 21.83 -4.45
C THR A 98 3.04 22.27 -5.83
N HIS A 99 2.42 21.76 -6.90
CA HIS A 99 2.86 21.97 -8.28
C HIS A 99 1.78 22.60 -9.16
N ASP A 100 0.95 23.46 -8.56
CA ASP A 100 -0.19 24.10 -9.24
C ASP A 100 -1.09 23.06 -9.91
N ASP A 101 -1.49 22.07 -9.12
CA ASP A 101 -2.41 21.00 -9.46
C ASP A 101 -3.41 20.78 -8.33
N ALA A 102 -4.64 20.42 -8.69
CA ALA A 102 -5.55 19.79 -7.73
C ALA A 102 -5.17 18.31 -7.65
N TYR A 103 -5.04 17.73 -6.46
CA TYR A 103 -4.64 16.33 -6.33
C TYR A 103 -5.40 15.57 -5.24
N ALA A 104 -5.47 14.26 -5.39
CA ALA A 104 -5.90 13.32 -4.37
C ALA A 104 -4.82 12.26 -4.19
N TYR A 105 -4.57 11.88 -2.93
CA TYR A 105 -3.63 10.84 -2.56
C TYR A 105 -4.36 9.72 -1.82
N LEU A 106 -4.19 8.49 -2.30
CA LEU A 106 -4.78 7.29 -1.72
C LEU A 106 -3.66 6.30 -1.39
N ASP A 107 -3.69 5.77 -0.18
CA ASP A 107 -2.66 4.88 0.34
C ASP A 107 -3.26 3.51 0.73
N SER A 108 -2.67 2.43 0.21
CA SER A 108 -3.12 1.06 0.49
C SER A 108 -2.52 0.44 1.75
N GLY A 109 -1.49 1.06 2.33
CA GLY A 109 -0.74 0.52 3.45
C GLY A 109 -0.88 1.32 4.75
N PRO A 110 -0.30 0.80 5.85
CA PRO A 110 -0.18 1.57 7.07
C PRO A 110 0.80 2.73 6.88
N ARG A 111 0.45 3.88 7.47
CA ARG A 111 1.23 5.12 7.42
C ARG A 111 1.41 5.71 8.81
N SER A 112 2.34 6.67 8.92
CA SER A 112 2.62 7.40 10.17
C SER A 112 2.86 6.48 11.37
N CYS A 113 3.51 5.35 11.15
CA CYS A 113 3.80 4.36 12.18
C CYS A 113 4.75 4.90 13.25
N VAL A 114 4.41 4.69 14.52
CA VAL A 114 5.25 5.01 15.68
C VAL A 114 5.49 3.78 16.54
N TRP A 115 6.71 3.64 17.06
CA TRP A 115 7.03 2.57 18.00
C TRP A 115 6.61 2.97 19.40
N CYS A 116 5.73 2.18 20.00
CA CYS A 116 5.24 2.37 21.35
C CYS A 116 5.92 1.38 22.28
N SER A 117 6.62 1.84 23.31
CA SER A 117 7.37 0.98 24.23
C SER A 117 6.78 1.01 25.64
N PRO A 118 6.62 -0.14 26.32
CA PRO A 118 6.08 -0.17 27.67
C PRO A 118 6.97 0.59 28.66
N GLY A 119 6.37 1.46 29.46
CA GLY A 119 7.06 2.19 30.54
C GLY A 119 7.99 3.30 30.06
N TRP A 120 7.99 3.65 28.77
CA TRP A 120 8.77 4.78 28.27
C TRP A 120 8.00 6.09 28.43
N ALA A 121 8.50 6.98 29.30
CA ALA A 121 7.88 8.28 29.56
C ALA A 121 7.86 9.24 28.35
N GLY A 122 8.64 8.93 27.29
CA GLY A 122 8.69 9.70 26.05
C GLY A 122 7.78 9.20 24.94
N ASN A 123 6.86 8.26 25.23
CA ASN A 123 5.96 7.70 24.23
C ASN A 123 5.16 8.81 23.50
N PRO A 124 5.08 8.75 22.16
CA PRO A 124 4.19 9.60 21.37
C PRO A 124 2.72 9.46 21.79
N SER A 125 1.90 10.50 21.58
CA SER A 125 0.47 10.44 21.90
C SER A 125 -0.32 9.32 21.20
N PRO A 126 0.02 8.84 19.99
CA PRO A 126 -0.63 7.64 19.44
C PRO A 126 -0.42 6.36 20.27
N CYS A 127 0.51 6.35 21.22
CA CYS A 127 0.73 5.23 22.13
C CYS A 127 -0.17 5.23 23.37
N ASP A 128 -0.99 6.27 23.55
CA ASP A 128 -1.89 6.38 24.70
C ASP A 128 -2.92 5.25 24.70
N GLY A 129 -3.00 4.50 25.80
CA GLY A 129 -3.95 3.39 25.95
C GLY A 129 -3.52 2.08 25.29
N VAL A 130 -2.32 2.00 24.72
CA VAL A 130 -1.78 0.75 24.16
C VAL A 130 -1.60 -0.29 25.25
N VAL A 131 -2.19 -1.47 25.04
CA VAL A 131 -2.01 -2.64 25.92
C VAL A 131 -0.88 -3.50 25.38
N TYR A 132 0.13 -3.73 26.20
CA TYR A 132 1.29 -4.54 25.87
C TYR A 132 1.13 -5.97 26.38
N GLY A 133 1.55 -6.96 25.59
CA GLY A 133 1.63 -8.35 26.04
C GLY A 133 2.70 -8.54 27.12
N GLU A 134 2.57 -9.60 27.92
CA GLU A 134 3.58 -9.99 28.90
C GLU A 134 4.93 -10.19 28.19
N TYR A 135 5.98 -9.50 28.65
CA TYR A 135 7.33 -9.48 28.05
C TYR A 135 7.48 -8.78 26.69
N SER A 136 6.49 -8.01 26.22
CA SER A 136 6.63 -7.22 24.99
C SER A 136 7.71 -6.13 25.14
N SER A 137 8.53 -5.93 24.09
CA SER A 137 9.45 -4.79 23.96
C SER A 137 8.76 -3.51 23.47
N GLY A 138 7.51 -3.63 23.02
CA GLY A 138 6.74 -2.60 22.35
C GLY A 138 5.95 -3.13 21.18
N GLN A 139 5.24 -2.24 20.49
CA GLN A 139 4.53 -2.53 19.26
C GLN A 139 4.45 -1.29 18.37
N TRP A 140 4.32 -1.50 17.08
CA TRP A 140 4.04 -0.42 16.13
C TRP A 140 2.56 -0.04 16.17
N VAL A 141 2.29 1.26 16.26
CA VAL A 141 0.97 1.84 16.08
C VAL A 141 1.00 2.68 14.82
N CYS A 142 0.16 2.32 13.85
CA CYS A 142 0.08 2.97 12.55
C CYS A 142 -1.32 3.50 12.30
N GLN A 143 -1.41 4.52 11.45
CA GLN A 143 -2.66 4.88 10.80
C GLN A 143 -2.90 3.87 9.67
N TRP A 144 -3.98 3.09 9.80
CA TRP A 144 -4.40 2.16 8.76
C TRP A 144 -5.13 2.89 7.63
N PRO A 145 -5.23 2.28 6.43
CA PRO A 145 -6.07 2.77 5.36
C PRO A 145 -7.49 3.09 5.85
N THR A 146 -8.06 4.17 5.34
CA THR A 146 -9.47 4.50 5.57
C THR A 146 -10.37 3.49 4.86
N SER A 147 -11.65 3.40 5.27
CA SER A 147 -12.61 2.53 4.58
C SER A 147 -12.72 2.80 3.08
N THR A 148 -12.52 4.05 2.65
CA THR A 148 -12.50 4.44 1.24
C THR A 148 -11.26 3.90 0.54
N GLU A 149 -10.08 4.01 1.15
CA GLU A 149 -8.84 3.44 0.60
C GLU A 149 -8.94 1.91 0.53
N GLU A 150 -9.43 1.24 1.58
CA GLU A 150 -9.66 -0.22 1.59
C GLU A 150 -10.60 -0.67 0.46
N HIS A 151 -11.70 0.06 0.25
CA HIS A 151 -12.64 -0.19 -0.84
C HIS A 151 -11.98 -0.02 -2.22
N MET A 152 -11.28 1.10 -2.41
CA MET A 152 -10.61 1.40 -3.68
C MET A 152 -9.54 0.36 -4.02
N PHE A 153 -8.72 -0.03 -3.06
CA PHE A 153 -7.63 -0.98 -3.27
C PHE A 153 -8.03 -2.46 -3.18
N PHE A 154 -9.31 -2.77 -2.92
CA PHE A 154 -9.77 -4.15 -2.70
C PHE A 154 -9.35 -5.13 -3.83
N TRP A 155 -9.36 -4.68 -5.09
CA TRP A 155 -8.92 -5.48 -6.24
C TRP A 155 -7.57 -5.05 -6.83
N ALA A 156 -6.87 -4.14 -6.16
CA ALA A 156 -5.55 -3.67 -6.60
C ALA A 156 -4.44 -4.71 -6.39
N PHE A 157 -4.68 -5.68 -5.49
CA PHE A 157 -3.76 -6.76 -5.16
C PHE A 157 -4.44 -8.13 -5.28
N ASP A 158 -3.66 -9.17 -5.51
CA ASP A 158 -4.13 -10.55 -5.47
C ASP A 158 -4.21 -11.09 -4.03
N GLY A 159 -4.72 -12.31 -3.87
CA GLY A 159 -4.83 -12.95 -2.54
C GLY A 159 -3.49 -13.26 -1.86
N TYR A 160 -2.36 -13.05 -2.53
CA TYR A 160 -1.00 -13.20 -2.00
C TYR A 160 -0.31 -11.84 -1.76
N GLY A 161 -0.99 -10.71 -2.01
CA GLY A 161 -0.43 -9.37 -1.85
C GLY A 161 0.40 -8.89 -3.05
N HIS A 162 0.41 -9.61 -4.17
CA HIS A 162 1.04 -9.09 -5.39
C HIS A 162 0.14 -8.08 -6.06
N GLN A 163 0.73 -7.09 -6.72
CA GLN A 163 -0.04 -6.10 -7.46
C GLN A 163 -0.70 -6.71 -8.69
N ASN A 164 -2.00 -6.47 -8.84
CA ASN A 164 -2.68 -6.65 -10.11
C ASN A 164 -2.30 -5.52 -11.07
N ALA A 165 -2.73 -5.65 -12.33
CA ALA A 165 -2.81 -4.49 -13.19
C ALA A 165 -3.86 -3.53 -12.61
N TRP A 166 -3.60 -2.23 -12.70
CA TRP A 166 -4.52 -1.20 -12.23
C TRP A 166 -5.14 -0.52 -13.45
N ASP A 167 -6.40 -0.84 -13.71
CA ASP A 167 -7.24 -0.14 -14.67
C ASP A 167 -7.94 0.99 -13.93
N ILE A 168 -7.61 2.24 -14.30
CA ILE A 168 -8.07 3.43 -13.59
C ILE A 168 -8.90 4.28 -14.54
N TYR A 169 -10.13 4.56 -14.14
CA TYR A 169 -10.98 5.57 -14.78
C TYR A 169 -11.10 6.79 -13.88
N VAL A 170 -10.95 7.98 -14.44
CA VAL A 170 -11.00 9.24 -13.68
C VAL A 170 -11.80 10.32 -14.40
N ALA A 171 -12.48 11.13 -13.61
CA ALA A 171 -13.09 12.39 -14.04
C ALA A 171 -13.07 13.39 -12.88
N ALA A 172 -13.16 14.68 -13.19
CA ALA A 172 -13.27 15.75 -12.19
C ALA A 172 -14.67 16.35 -12.26
N GLU A 173 -15.20 16.70 -11.10
CA GLU A 173 -16.51 17.33 -10.93
C GLU A 173 -16.37 18.54 -10.00
N ALA A 174 -16.99 19.65 -10.39
CA ALA A 174 -17.13 20.82 -9.54
C ALA A 174 -18.40 21.58 -9.91
N GLY A 175 -19.23 21.94 -8.94
CA GLY A 175 -20.43 22.76 -9.17
C GLY A 175 -21.46 22.14 -10.13
N GLY A 176 -21.45 20.81 -10.33
CA GLY A 176 -22.27 20.10 -11.31
C GLY A 176 -21.66 20.04 -12.72
N GLU A 177 -20.51 20.66 -12.95
CA GLU A 177 -19.74 20.57 -14.19
C GLU A 177 -18.78 19.38 -14.14
N TRP A 178 -18.58 18.73 -15.29
CA TRP A 178 -17.78 17.52 -15.40
C TRP A 178 -16.67 17.69 -16.42
N ASP A 179 -15.42 17.49 -16.01
CA ASP A 179 -14.29 17.29 -16.91
C ASP A 179 -14.09 15.79 -17.15
N SER A 180 -14.65 15.33 -18.26
CA SER A 180 -14.65 13.95 -18.70
C SER A 180 -14.38 13.86 -20.21
N ASN A 181 -13.96 12.69 -20.68
CA ASN A 181 -13.70 12.41 -22.08
C ASN A 181 -15.00 12.24 -22.89
N TRP A 182 -15.63 13.36 -23.28
CA TRP A 182 -16.80 13.39 -24.19
C TRP A 182 -17.97 12.52 -23.74
N GLY A 183 -18.26 12.50 -22.43
CA GLY A 183 -19.32 11.67 -21.84
C GLY A 183 -18.88 10.27 -21.38
N ALA A 184 -17.58 9.96 -21.49
CA ALA A 184 -16.91 8.85 -20.84
C ALA A 184 -15.79 9.37 -19.91
N ASN A 185 -15.30 8.55 -18.98
CA ASN A 185 -14.21 8.96 -18.09
C ASN A 185 -12.83 8.77 -18.77
N PHE A 186 -11.83 9.54 -18.35
CA PHE A 186 -10.45 9.33 -18.80
C PHE A 186 -9.93 8.02 -18.25
N TYR A 187 -9.01 7.37 -18.98
CA TYR A 187 -8.52 6.04 -18.64
C TYR A 187 -6.99 6.01 -18.64
N GLY A 188 -6.43 5.37 -17.62
CA GLY A 188 -5.01 5.04 -17.53
C GLY A 188 -4.81 3.66 -16.94
N ARG A 189 -3.68 3.03 -17.28
CA ARG A 189 -3.36 1.67 -16.84
C ARG A 189 -1.94 1.57 -16.32
N PHE A 190 -1.78 0.95 -15.15
CA PHE A 190 -0.48 0.50 -14.67
C PHE A 190 -0.37 -1.02 -14.76
N GLU A 191 0.75 -1.51 -15.27
CA GLU A 191 1.02 -2.94 -15.26
C GLU A 191 1.45 -3.43 -13.85
N PRO A 192 1.28 -4.72 -13.57
CA PRO A 192 1.78 -5.35 -12.34
C PRO A 192 3.27 -5.07 -12.12
N VAL A 193 3.64 -4.80 -10.86
CA VAL A 193 5.04 -4.69 -10.44
C VAL A 193 5.36 -5.87 -9.54
N ASN A 194 6.25 -6.75 -10.00
CA ASN A 194 6.54 -8.03 -9.35
C ASN A 194 7.97 -8.12 -8.80
N SER A 195 8.78 -7.07 -8.99
CA SER A 195 10.17 -7.01 -8.53
C SER A 195 10.57 -5.58 -8.19
N CYS A 196 11.73 -5.45 -7.55
CA CYS A 196 12.32 -4.16 -7.19
C CYS A 196 13.31 -3.60 -8.22
N GLY A 197 13.34 -4.20 -9.39
CA GLY A 197 14.25 -3.93 -10.50
C GLY A 197 14.39 -5.17 -11.38
#